data_AF-A0A538DY34-F1
#
_entry.id   AF-A0A538DY34-F1
#
_cell.length_a   1.000
_cell.length_b   1.000
_cell.length_c   1.000
_cell.angle_alpha   90.00
_cell.angle_beta   90.00
_cell.angle_gamma   90.00
#
_symmetry.space_group_name_H-M   'P 1'
#
loop_
_entity.id
_entity.type
_entity.pdbx_description
1 polymer ?
#
loop_
_entity_poly.entity_id
_entity_poly.type
_entity_poly.pdbx_seq_one_letter_code
_entity_poly.pdbx_strand_id
1 'polypeptide(L)'
;MSDVWSGRAQAFRDSPAHREGPDLDLLVELCEPGAGVKVLDVGTGGGHVARRLREEGCTVVTVDPAPGMQPDVIARAEDMPFGDGSFDVVTCRIAPHHFEGVRKAVAEMARISQRLVVIEDNLYVDEQVEAAERLRDPTHVRCYSEDEWKGMLTD
;
A
#
# COMPACT_ATOMS: atom_id res chain seq x y z
N MET A 1 -9.09 -10.98 -7.71
CA MET A 1 -7.84 -10.19 -7.64
C MET A 1 -6.76 -10.92 -6.82
N SER A 2 -7.05 -11.31 -5.57
CA SER A 2 -6.12 -11.99 -4.65
C SER A 2 -5.44 -13.25 -5.22
N ASP A 3 -6.15 -14.07 -5.99
CA ASP A 3 -5.58 -15.30 -6.57
C ASP A 3 -4.49 -15.01 -7.62
N VAL A 4 -4.67 -13.95 -8.42
CA VAL A 4 -3.70 -13.51 -9.43
C VAL A 4 -2.40 -13.08 -8.74
N TRP A 5 -2.51 -12.27 -7.69
CA TRP A 5 -1.36 -11.80 -6.92
C TRP A 5 -0.70 -12.92 -6.13
N SER A 6 -1.47 -13.87 -5.59
CA SER A 6 -0.92 -15.06 -4.94
C SER A 6 -0.06 -15.89 -5.91
N GLY A 7 -0.49 -16.03 -7.17
CA GLY A 7 0.28 -16.71 -8.22
C GLY A 7 1.52 -15.93 -8.70
N ARG A 8 1.55 -14.61 -8.49
CA ARG A 8 2.67 -13.71 -8.89
C ARG A 8 3.63 -13.37 -7.76
N ALA A 9 3.37 -13.85 -6.54
CA ALA A 9 4.06 -13.40 -5.34
C ALA A 9 5.59 -13.49 -5.43
N GLN A 10 6.14 -14.56 -6.00
CA GLN A 10 7.59 -14.69 -6.15
C GLN A 10 8.17 -13.68 -7.15
N ALA A 11 7.51 -13.48 -8.29
CA ALA A 11 7.95 -12.50 -9.28
C ALA A 11 7.93 -11.06 -8.71
N PHE A 12 6.94 -10.75 -7.87
CA PHE A 12 6.84 -9.45 -7.21
C PHE A 12 7.90 -9.27 -6.11
N ARG A 13 8.19 -10.32 -5.33
CA ARG A 13 9.29 -10.33 -4.35
C ARG A 13 10.67 -10.17 -5.00
N ASP A 14 10.86 -10.68 -6.20
CA ASP A 14 12.14 -10.60 -6.91
C ASP A 14 12.27 -9.37 -7.81
N SER A 15 11.20 -8.58 -7.96
CA SER A 15 11.18 -7.43 -8.87
C SER A 15 12.15 -6.33 -8.42
N PRO A 16 13.22 -6.02 -9.20
CA PRO A 16 14.20 -5.01 -8.81
C PRO A 16 13.57 -3.63 -8.62
N ALA A 17 12.60 -3.28 -9.46
CA ALA A 17 11.91 -1.98 -9.43
C ALA A 17 11.04 -1.77 -8.18
N HIS A 18 10.63 -2.84 -7.52
CA HIS A 18 9.81 -2.73 -6.29
C HIS A 18 10.65 -2.91 -5.02
N ARG A 19 11.75 -3.66 -5.10
CA ARG A 19 12.61 -4.03 -3.97
C ARG A 19 13.45 -2.88 -3.44
N GLU A 20 13.90 -1.99 -4.33
CA GLU A 20 14.85 -0.92 -4.06
C GLU A 20 14.52 0.29 -4.92
N GLY A 21 14.93 1.48 -4.50
CA GLY A 21 14.76 2.71 -5.28
C GLY A 21 14.63 3.95 -4.40
N PRO A 22 14.90 5.14 -4.98
CA PRO A 22 14.80 6.41 -4.26
C PRO A 22 13.36 6.74 -3.82
N ASP A 23 12.35 6.18 -4.50
CA ASP A 23 10.95 6.26 -4.14
C ASP A 23 10.66 5.49 -2.84
N LEU A 24 11.14 4.25 -2.74
CA LEU A 24 11.05 3.45 -1.51
C LEU A 24 11.82 4.10 -0.37
N ASP A 25 13.02 4.64 -0.63
CA ASP A 25 13.81 5.36 0.37
C ASP A 25 13.04 6.56 0.92
N LEU A 26 12.43 7.36 0.03
CA LEU A 26 11.63 8.53 0.41
C LEU A 26 10.39 8.14 1.21
N LEU A 27 9.66 7.09 0.80
CA LEU A 27 8.50 6.62 1.56
C LEU A 27 8.89 6.19 2.97
N VAL A 28 10.01 5.47 3.11
CA VAL A 28 10.54 5.04 4.42
C VAL A 28 10.94 6.25 5.27
N GLU A 29 11.63 7.23 4.70
CA GLU A 29 12.02 8.47 5.39
C GLU A 29 10.79 9.23 5.90
N LEU A 30 9.75 9.38 5.07
CA LEU A 30 8.50 10.06 5.45
C LEU A 30 7.77 9.39 6.61
N CYS A 31 8.02 8.09 6.86
CA CYS A 31 7.43 7.39 8.01
C CYS A 31 8.06 7.78 9.35
N GLU A 32 9.17 8.54 9.34
CA GLU A 32 9.97 8.88 10.52
C GLU A 32 10.28 7.63 11.37
N PRO A 33 10.98 6.63 10.78
CA PRO A 33 11.09 5.32 11.37
C PRO A 33 12.03 5.30 12.57
N GLY A 34 11.83 4.32 13.44
CA GLY A 34 12.71 4.12 14.59
C GLY A 34 12.14 3.13 15.60
N ALA A 35 12.97 2.82 16.60
CA ALA A 35 12.55 2.00 17.72
C ALA A 35 11.33 2.61 18.42
N GLY A 36 10.30 1.78 18.63
CA GLY A 36 9.05 2.19 19.26
C GLY A 36 7.97 2.69 18.28
N VAL A 37 8.29 2.88 17.00
CA VAL A 37 7.29 3.21 15.97
C VAL A 37 6.61 1.93 15.49
N LYS A 38 5.27 1.89 15.57
CA LYS A 38 4.44 0.79 15.10
C LYS A 38 3.79 1.15 13.77
N VAL A 39 4.09 0.38 12.73
CA VAL A 39 3.62 0.65 11.36
C VAL A 39 2.70 -0.45 10.86
N LEU A 40 1.63 -0.07 10.17
CA LEU A 40 0.82 -0.98 9.36
C LEU A 40 1.13 -0.78 7.87
N ASP A 41 1.59 -1.84 7.20
CA ASP A 41 1.86 -1.82 5.76
C ASP A 41 0.71 -2.49 4.99
N VAL A 42 -0.10 -1.68 4.31
CA VAL A 42 -1.33 -2.07 3.62
C VAL A 42 -1.06 -2.34 2.15
N GLY A 43 -1.48 -3.53 1.68
CA GLY A 43 -1.11 -4.01 0.35
C GLY A 43 0.38 -4.35 0.29
N THR A 44 0.89 -5.04 1.31
CA THR A 44 2.33 -5.27 1.52
C THR A 44 3.01 -5.94 0.31
N GLY A 45 2.26 -6.73 -0.48
CA GLY A 45 2.78 -7.45 -1.62
C GLY A 45 4.01 -8.28 -1.26
N GLY A 46 5.16 -7.93 -1.83
CA GLY A 46 6.43 -8.62 -1.58
C GLY A 46 7.05 -8.31 -0.21
N GLY A 47 6.47 -7.42 0.59
CA GLY A 47 6.99 -7.00 1.89
C GLY A 47 8.14 -5.99 1.82
N HIS A 48 8.29 -5.26 0.71
CA HIS A 48 9.44 -4.39 0.47
C HIS A 48 9.48 -3.19 1.42
N VAL A 49 8.35 -2.51 1.61
CA VAL A 49 8.19 -1.42 2.58
C VAL A 49 8.39 -1.93 3.99
N ALA A 50 7.68 -3.01 4.35
CA ALA A 50 7.80 -3.62 5.66
C ALA A 50 9.23 -4.05 6.02
N ARG A 51 10.00 -4.59 5.06
CA ARG A 51 11.41 -4.95 5.25
C ARG A 51 12.24 -3.73 5.63
N ARG A 52 12.16 -2.65 4.83
CA ARG A 52 12.96 -1.43 5.06
C ARG A 52 12.62 -0.76 6.39
N LEU A 53 11.34 -0.67 6.74
CA LEU A 53 10.92 -0.11 8.04
C LEU A 53 11.39 -0.97 9.24
N ARG A 54 11.42 -2.30 9.09
CA ARG A 54 11.99 -3.21 10.11
C ARG A 54 13.50 -3.04 10.25
N GLU A 55 14.22 -2.83 9.14
CA GLU A 55 15.67 -2.53 9.15
C GLU A 55 15.97 -1.23 9.91
N GLU A 56 15.07 -0.23 9.85
CA GLU A 56 15.13 1.01 10.63
C GLU A 56 14.63 0.88 12.09
N GLY A 57 14.23 -0.32 12.51
CA GLY A 57 13.85 -0.62 13.91
C GLY A 57 12.36 -0.47 14.25
N CYS A 58 11.48 -0.28 13.26
CA CYS A 58 10.03 -0.24 13.48
C CYS A 58 9.46 -1.63 13.81
N THR A 59 8.34 -1.65 14.53
CA THR A 59 7.47 -2.83 14.63
C THR A 59 6.44 -2.77 13.52
N VAL A 60 6.54 -3.65 12.53
CA VAL A 60 5.67 -3.62 11.34
C VAL A 60 4.71 -4.82 11.31
N VAL A 61 3.42 -4.53 11.12
CA VAL A 61 2.38 -5.51 10.76
C VAL A 61 2.00 -5.31 9.30
N THR A 62 1.84 -6.40 8.57
CA THR A 62 1.54 -6.38 7.13
C THR A 62 0.13 -6.88 6.84
N VAL A 63 -0.54 -6.25 5.86
CA VAL A 63 -1.87 -6.63 5.40
C VAL A 63 -1.86 -6.79 3.88
N ASP A 64 -2.46 -7.86 3.39
CA ASP A 64 -2.70 -8.06 1.96
C ASP A 64 -3.89 -9.00 1.73
N PRO A 65 -4.76 -8.76 0.74
CA PRO A 65 -5.85 -9.69 0.42
C PRO A 65 -5.36 -10.98 -0.26
N ALA A 66 -4.12 -11.04 -0.76
CA ALA A 66 -3.55 -12.20 -1.45
C ALA A 66 -2.73 -13.08 -0.47
N PRO A 67 -3.21 -14.28 -0.11
CA PRO A 67 -2.49 -15.15 0.85
C PRO A 67 -1.08 -15.55 0.39
N GLY A 68 -0.83 -15.64 -0.93
CA GLY A 68 0.50 -15.98 -1.46
C GLY A 68 1.58 -14.92 -1.20
N MET A 69 1.18 -13.69 -0.86
CA MET A 69 2.08 -12.63 -0.40
C MET A 69 2.61 -12.91 1.02
N GLN A 70 1.94 -13.80 1.77
CA GLN A 70 2.25 -14.15 3.16
C GLN A 70 2.23 -12.95 4.11
N PRO A 71 1.16 -12.13 4.12
CA PRO A 71 1.01 -11.04 5.08
C PRO A 71 0.76 -11.60 6.49
N ASP A 72 0.96 -10.77 7.51
CA ASP A 72 0.59 -11.08 8.89
C ASP A 72 -0.94 -11.19 9.04
N VAL A 73 -1.68 -10.38 8.29
CA VAL A 73 -3.15 -10.35 8.27
C VAL A 73 -3.67 -10.40 6.83
N ILE A 74 -4.51 -11.40 6.54
CA ILE A 74 -5.20 -11.50 5.25
C ILE A 74 -6.51 -10.70 5.35
N ALA A 75 -6.51 -9.50 4.77
CA ALA A 75 -7.68 -8.63 4.75
C ALA A 75 -7.64 -7.70 3.54
N ARG A 76 -8.81 -7.15 3.19
CA ARG A 76 -8.92 -6.07 2.22
C ARG A 76 -8.62 -4.73 2.89
N ALA A 77 -8.05 -3.79 2.14
CA ALA A 77 -7.78 -2.44 2.65
C ALA A 77 -9.06 -1.68 3.07
N GLU A 78 -10.21 -2.03 2.49
CA GLU A 78 -11.50 -1.41 2.82
C GLU A 78 -12.15 -1.95 4.10
N ASP A 79 -11.61 -3.01 4.73
CA ASP A 79 -12.21 -3.65 5.91
C ASP A 79 -11.14 -4.38 6.74
N MET A 80 -10.28 -3.60 7.38
CA MET A 80 -9.14 -4.13 8.12
C MET A 80 -9.49 -4.34 9.60
N PRO A 81 -9.09 -5.47 10.23
CA PRO A 81 -9.54 -5.84 11.58
C PRO A 81 -8.73 -5.15 12.69
N PHE A 82 -8.53 -3.84 12.59
CA PHE A 82 -7.77 -3.05 13.57
C PHE A 82 -8.61 -1.94 14.18
N GLY A 83 -8.35 -1.66 15.46
CA GLY A 83 -8.98 -0.55 16.17
C GLY A 83 -8.47 0.81 15.73
N ASP A 84 -9.21 1.85 16.10
CA ASP A 84 -8.86 3.24 15.84
C ASP A 84 -7.52 3.59 16.48
N GLY A 85 -6.67 4.32 15.77
CA GLY A 85 -5.37 4.74 16.26
C GLY A 85 -4.55 3.60 16.87
N SER A 86 -4.51 2.44 16.22
CA SER A 86 -3.78 1.27 16.74
C SER A 86 -2.35 1.16 16.21
N PHE A 87 -1.96 2.03 15.28
CA PHE A 87 -0.63 2.13 14.69
C PHE A 87 -0.22 3.60 14.61
N ASP A 88 1.06 3.90 14.79
CA ASP A 88 1.58 5.26 14.67
C ASP A 88 1.52 5.76 13.23
N VAL A 89 1.88 4.87 12.30
CA VAL A 89 1.95 5.14 10.86
C VAL A 89 1.25 4.04 10.09
N VAL A 90 0.56 4.41 9.00
CA VAL A 90 0.01 3.47 8.02
C VAL A 90 0.62 3.78 6.65
N THR A 91 1.17 2.77 5.98
CA THR A 91 1.78 2.90 4.64
C THR A 91 1.00 2.13 3.60
N CYS A 92 0.98 2.62 2.36
CA CYS A 92 0.43 1.90 1.22
C CYS A 92 1.17 2.32 -0.06
N ARG A 93 1.87 1.38 -0.71
CA ARG A 93 2.75 1.67 -1.86
C ARG A 93 2.38 0.81 -3.06
N ILE A 94 2.13 1.45 -4.21
CA ILE A 94 1.88 0.83 -5.53
C ILE A 94 0.81 -0.28 -5.42
N ALA A 95 -0.26 0.04 -4.70
CA ALA A 95 -1.39 -0.83 -4.41
C ALA A 95 -2.77 -0.16 -4.57
N PRO A 96 -2.96 1.15 -4.26
CA PRO A 96 -4.29 1.73 -4.23
C PRO A 96 -5.05 1.71 -5.57
N HIS A 97 -4.37 1.79 -6.72
CA HIS A 97 -4.97 1.66 -8.04
C HIS A 97 -5.60 0.28 -8.32
N HIS A 98 -5.40 -0.70 -7.42
CA HIS A 98 -6.09 -1.99 -7.43
C HIS A 98 -7.31 -2.03 -6.49
N PHE A 99 -7.55 -1.02 -5.65
CA PHE A 99 -8.63 -1.07 -4.68
C PHE A 99 -9.98 -0.80 -5.36
N GLU A 100 -10.97 -1.66 -5.09
CA GLU A 100 -12.33 -1.49 -5.60
C GLU A 100 -13.02 -0.29 -4.90
N GLY A 101 -12.64 0.00 -3.65
CA GLY A 101 -13.16 1.11 -2.87
C GLY A 101 -12.07 1.98 -2.24
N VAL A 102 -11.26 2.66 -3.07
CA VAL A 102 -10.12 3.46 -2.58
C VAL A 102 -10.51 4.49 -1.51
N ARG A 103 -11.67 5.13 -1.60
CA ARG A 103 -12.14 6.11 -0.59
C ARG A 103 -12.33 5.46 0.77
N LYS A 104 -12.93 4.27 0.79
CA LYS A 104 -13.12 3.50 2.02
C LYS A 104 -11.77 3.01 2.57
N ALA A 105 -10.87 2.56 1.70
CA ALA A 105 -9.52 2.18 2.11
C ALA A 105 -8.75 3.35 2.74
N VAL A 106 -8.80 4.54 2.14
CA VAL A 106 -8.17 5.76 2.69
C VAL A 106 -8.77 6.13 4.05
N ALA A 107 -10.10 6.10 4.18
CA ALA A 107 -10.76 6.35 5.45
C ALA A 107 -10.38 5.33 6.53
N GLU A 108 -10.26 4.04 6.18
CA GLU A 108 -9.80 2.99 7.10
C GLU A 108 -8.34 3.19 7.51
N MET A 109 -7.45 3.52 6.57
CA MET A 109 -6.04 3.83 6.87
C MET A 109 -5.94 5.04 7.81
N ALA A 110 -6.72 6.09 7.58
CA ALA A 110 -6.77 7.26 8.45
C ALA A 110 -7.32 6.93 9.84
N ARG A 111 -8.41 6.15 9.93
CA ARG A 111 -9.00 5.70 11.21
C ARG A 111 -8.00 4.90 12.05
N ILE A 112 -7.24 4.01 11.40
CA ILE A 112 -6.29 3.10 12.07
C ILE A 112 -5.01 3.81 12.49
N SER A 113 -4.60 4.84 11.74
CA SER A 113 -3.41 5.64 12.04
C SER A 113 -3.65 6.57 13.23
N GLN A 114 -2.67 6.70 14.11
CA GLN A 114 -2.65 7.70 15.17
C GLN A 114 -2.13 9.06 14.69
N ARG A 115 -1.25 9.06 13.68
CA ARG A 115 -0.46 10.24 13.34
C ARG A 115 -0.29 10.47 11.86
N LEU A 116 0.09 9.44 11.09
CA LEU A 116 0.49 9.62 9.70
C LEU A 116 -0.02 8.49 8.79
N VAL A 117 -0.48 8.86 7.60
CA VAL A 117 -0.73 7.93 6.49
C VAL A 117 0.18 8.34 5.33
N VAL A 118 0.98 7.40 4.81
CA VAL A 118 1.87 7.62 3.67
C VAL A 118 1.42 6.74 2.52
N ILE A 119 1.05 7.37 1.40
CA ILE A 119 0.58 6.68 0.19
C ILE A 119 1.47 7.07 -0.98
N GLU A 120 1.92 6.06 -1.72
CA GLU A 120 2.64 6.21 -2.99
C GLU A 120 1.89 5.43 -4.07
N ASP A 121 1.52 6.10 -5.16
CA ASP A 121 0.88 5.43 -6.29
C ASP A 121 1.11 6.19 -7.62
N ASN A 122 0.76 5.52 -8.72
CA ASN A 122 0.74 6.12 -10.05
C ASN A 122 -0.39 7.15 -10.18
N LEU A 123 -0.10 8.29 -10.80
CA LEU A 123 -1.10 9.30 -11.10
C LEU A 123 -1.83 9.00 -12.41
N TYR A 124 -3.11 9.37 -12.46
CA TYR A 124 -3.88 9.37 -13.69
C TYR A 124 -3.22 10.29 -14.74
N VAL A 125 -3.05 9.78 -15.96
CA VAL A 125 -2.51 10.54 -17.09
C VAL A 125 -3.63 10.86 -18.08
N ASP A 126 -4.17 9.83 -18.73
CA ASP A 126 -5.31 9.91 -19.64
C ASP A 126 -5.99 8.54 -19.81
N GLU A 127 -7.13 8.51 -20.52
CA GLU A 127 -7.88 7.29 -20.78
C GLU A 127 -7.15 6.28 -21.68
N GLN A 128 -6.19 6.71 -22.51
CA GLN A 128 -5.40 5.79 -23.33
C GLN A 128 -4.41 5.01 -22.46
N VAL A 129 -3.75 5.70 -21.52
CA VAL A 129 -2.87 5.08 -20.52
C VAL A 129 -3.67 4.15 -19.61
N GLU A 130 -4.84 4.56 -19.12
CA GLU A 130 -5.71 3.70 -18.32
C GLU A 130 -6.16 2.44 -19.07
N ALA A 131 -6.51 2.56 -20.35
CA ALA A 131 -6.85 1.41 -21.18
C ALA A 131 -5.65 0.47 -21.38
N ALA A 132 -4.44 1.03 -21.53
CA ALA A 132 -3.21 0.26 -21.65
C ALA A 132 -2.87 -0.49 -20.34
N GLU A 133 -3.01 0.15 -19.17
CA GLU A 133 -2.79 -0.50 -17.87
C GLU A 133 -3.79 -1.64 -17.64
N ARG A 134 -5.09 -1.46 -17.95
CA ARG A 134 -6.08 -2.55 -17.84
C ARG A 134 -5.78 -3.73 -18.78
N LEU A 135 -5.22 -3.46 -19.96
CA LEU A 135 -4.81 -4.52 -20.89
C LEU A 135 -3.57 -5.28 -20.36
N ARG A 136 -2.61 -4.55 -19.80
CA ARG A 136 -1.36 -5.09 -19.25
C ARG A 136 -1.60 -5.87 -17.96
N ASP A 137 -2.40 -5.33 -17.06
CA ASP A 137 -2.76 -5.93 -15.78
C ASP A 137 -4.28 -5.94 -15.59
N PRO A 138 -4.94 -7.12 -15.71
CA PRO A 138 -6.38 -7.22 -15.55
C PRO A 138 -6.86 -6.94 -14.11
N THR A 139 -5.94 -6.75 -13.16
CA THR A 139 -6.27 -6.34 -11.79
C THR A 139 -6.25 -4.82 -11.59
N HIS A 140 -5.83 -4.03 -12.59
CA HIS A 140 -5.88 -2.57 -12.53
C HIS A 140 -7.33 -2.09 -12.43
N VAL A 141 -7.64 -1.29 -11.41
CA VAL A 141 -8.93 -0.62 -11.28
C VAL A 141 -8.83 0.76 -11.93
N ARG A 142 -8.02 1.65 -11.33
CA ARG A 142 -7.88 3.05 -11.78
C ARG A 142 -6.73 3.77 -11.09
N CYS A 143 -5.90 4.51 -11.83
CA CYS A 143 -5.07 5.57 -11.26
C CYS A 143 -5.90 6.83 -11.00
N TYR A 144 -5.56 7.58 -9.95
CA TYR A 144 -6.26 8.81 -9.56
C TYR A 144 -5.40 10.04 -9.84
N SER A 145 -6.05 11.15 -10.17
CA SER A 145 -5.39 12.45 -10.30
C SER A 145 -4.99 13.01 -8.94
N GLU A 146 -4.09 13.99 -8.93
CA GLU A 146 -3.67 14.67 -7.70
C GLU A 146 -4.85 15.32 -6.95
N ASP A 147 -5.80 15.92 -7.67
CA ASP A 147 -6.99 16.54 -7.08
C ASP A 147 -7.94 15.50 -6.48
N GLU A 148 -8.11 14.34 -7.13
CA GLU A 148 -8.88 13.23 -6.57
C GLU A 148 -8.21 12.71 -5.29
N TRP A 149 -6.88 12.55 -5.28
CA TRP A 149 -6.12 12.18 -4.08
C TRP A 149 -6.28 13.19 -2.96
N LYS A 150 -6.11 14.48 -3.23
CA LYS A 150 -6.32 15.55 -2.24
C LYS A 150 -7.72 15.49 -1.66
N GLY A 151 -8.74 15.36 -2.51
CA GLY A 151 -10.13 15.23 -2.05
C GLY A 151 -10.30 14.06 -1.08
N MET A 152 -9.70 12.90 -1.36
CA MET A 152 -9.80 11.73 -0.47
C MET A 152 -9.05 11.88 0.87
N LEU A 153 -8.02 12.72 0.92
CA LEU A 153 -7.15 12.89 2.10
C LEU A 153 -7.56 14.06 3.00
N THR A 154 -8.45 14.94 2.52
CA THR A 154 -8.90 16.14 3.25
C THR A 154 -10.36 16.07 3.72
N ASP A 155 -11.09 15.02 3.36
CA ASP A 155 -12.44 14.73 3.84
C ASP A 155 -12.43 14.19 5.28
#